data_AF-A0AAW5A1N0-F1
#
_entry.id   AF-A0AAW5A1N0-F1
#
_cell.length_a   1.000
_cell.length_b   1.000
_cell.length_c   1.000
_cell.angle_alpha   90.00
_cell.angle_beta   90.00
_cell.angle_gamma   90.00
#
_symmetry.space_group_name_H-M   'P 1'
#
loop_
_entity.id
_entity.type
_entity.pdbx_description
1 polymer ?
#
loop_
_entity_poly.entity_id
_entity_poly.type
_entity_poly.pdbx_seq_one_letter_code
_entity_poly.pdbx_strand_id
1 'polypeptide(L)'
;MDIKSNEELREELLVQAMNQLKAQAKEVIDGIMGDLYCDYLPHVVTDTDSNIGHRVTGVIKNLIAGKFEKLGGSMVKVSDDYQAEHHISFTSWDAMVKPLCDLMGPEIVGARVKQLENEVESLKQQLESAWRR
;
A
#
# COMPACT_ATOMS: atom_id res chain seq x y z
N MET A 1 3.79 47.08 -9.56
CA MET A 1 3.12 46.26 -8.53
C MET A 1 1.73 46.83 -8.38
N ASP A 2 0.73 46.18 -8.97
CA ASP A 2 -0.67 46.60 -8.80
C ASP A 2 -1.09 46.36 -7.35
N ILE A 3 -1.41 47.45 -6.66
CA ILE A 3 -1.91 47.41 -5.28
C ILE A 3 -3.38 47.03 -5.39
N LYS A 4 -3.70 45.76 -5.11
CA LYS A 4 -5.08 45.26 -5.11
C LYS A 4 -5.96 46.08 -4.17
N SER A 5 -7.19 46.32 -4.57
CA SER A 5 -8.14 47.03 -3.73
C SER A 5 -8.52 46.19 -2.50
N ASN A 6 -8.99 46.85 -1.44
CA ASN A 6 -9.37 46.18 -0.19
C ASN A 6 -10.56 45.20 -0.39
N GLU A 7 -11.39 45.44 -1.40
CA GLU A 7 -12.48 44.52 -1.79
C GLU A 7 -11.94 43.28 -2.50
N GLU A 8 -11.00 43.43 -3.44
CA GLU A 8 -10.35 42.30 -4.14
C GLU A 8 -9.60 41.40 -3.16
N LEU A 9 -8.93 41.99 -2.17
CA LEU A 9 -8.22 41.23 -1.13
C LEU A 9 -9.18 40.44 -0.23
N ARG A 10 -10.34 41.02 0.11
CA ARG A 10 -11.39 40.35 0.89
C ARG A 10 -12.03 39.22 0.11
N GLU A 11 -12.28 39.42 -1.17
CA GLU A 11 -12.87 38.40 -2.04
C GLU A 11 -11.91 37.22 -2.22
N GLU A 12 -10.60 37.46 -2.39
CA GLU A 12 -9.59 36.39 -2.42
C GLU A 12 -9.52 35.60 -1.11
N LEU A 13 -9.55 36.28 0.04
CA LEU A 13 -9.56 35.63 1.35
C LEU A 13 -10.82 34.80 1.57
N LEU A 14 -11.98 35.29 1.13
CA LEU A 14 -13.24 34.56 1.17
C LEU A 14 -13.19 33.30 0.30
N VAL A 15 -12.67 33.40 -0.92
CA VAL A 15 -12.51 32.26 -1.84
C VAL A 15 -11.53 31.23 -1.26
N GLN A 16 -10.42 31.66 -0.65
CA GLN A 16 -9.48 30.75 0.01
C GLN A 16 -10.12 30.03 1.21
N ALA A 17 -10.83 30.76 2.07
CA ALA A 17 -11.54 30.17 3.20
C ALA A 17 -12.61 29.17 2.74
N MET A 18 -13.35 29.49 1.67
CA MET A 18 -14.34 28.59 1.08
C MET A 18 -13.71 27.31 0.52
N ASN A 19 -12.56 27.43 -0.16
CA ASN A 19 -11.85 26.29 -0.69
C ASN A 19 -11.29 25.39 0.41
N GLN A 20 -10.76 25.97 1.50
CA GLN A 20 -10.33 25.22 2.68
C GLN A 20 -11.50 24.48 3.34
N LEU A 21 -12.64 25.16 3.53
CA LEU A 21 -13.83 24.55 4.10
C LEU A 21 -14.31 23.37 3.23
N LYS A 22 -14.32 23.54 1.91
CA LYS A 22 -14.71 22.49 0.96
C LYS A 22 -13.77 21.28 1.05
N ALA A 23 -12.47 21.51 1.16
CA ALA A 23 -11.48 20.43 1.28
C ALA A 23 -11.68 19.63 2.58
N GLN A 24 -11.83 20.33 3.72
CA GLN A 24 -12.05 19.69 5.02
C GLN A 24 -13.39 18.95 5.07
N ALA A 25 -14.46 19.54 4.53
CA ALA A 25 -15.76 18.88 4.47
C ALA A 25 -15.70 17.61 3.61
N LYS A 26 -14.99 17.64 2.48
CA LYS A 26 -14.78 16.47 1.64
C LYS A 26 -14.03 15.37 2.41
N GLU A 27 -12.96 15.71 3.11
CA GLU A 27 -12.16 14.74 3.87
C GLU A 27 -12.98 14.05 4.97
N VAL A 28 -13.80 14.80 5.69
CA VAL A 28 -14.72 14.24 6.71
C VAL A 28 -15.77 13.34 6.08
N ILE A 29 -16.37 13.75 4.94
CA ILE A 29 -17.36 12.95 4.23
C ILE A 29 -16.73 11.67 3.68
N ASP A 30 -15.56 11.76 3.05
CA ASP A 30 -14.84 10.61 2.50
C ASP A 30 -14.43 9.64 3.62
N GLY A 31 -14.04 10.15 4.79
CA GLY A 31 -13.77 9.34 5.99
C GLY A 31 -15.01 8.59 6.49
N ILE A 32 -16.11 9.30 6.71
CA ILE A 32 -17.38 8.69 7.16
C ILE A 32 -17.90 7.68 6.13
N MET A 33 -17.83 8.00 4.84
CA MET A 33 -18.26 7.10 3.77
C MET A 33 -17.36 5.86 3.66
N GLY A 34 -16.05 6.01 3.89
CA GLY A 34 -15.10 4.91 3.97
C GLY A 34 -15.41 3.98 5.13
N ASP A 35 -15.62 4.53 6.32
CA ASP A 35 -15.99 3.78 7.53
C ASP A 35 -17.34 3.07 7.35
N LEU A 36 -18.36 3.77 6.84
CA LEU A 36 -19.68 3.22 6.58
C LEU A 36 -19.62 2.13 5.50
N TYR A 37 -18.79 2.29 4.48
CA TYR A 37 -18.55 1.25 3.48
C TYR A 37 -17.90 0.02 4.12
N CYS A 38 -16.90 0.20 5.00
CA CYS A 38 -16.27 -0.90 5.74
C CYS A 38 -17.26 -1.64 6.65
N ASP A 39 -18.15 -0.91 7.31
CA ASP A 39 -19.20 -1.46 8.16
C ASP A 39 -20.33 -2.14 7.36
N TYR A 40 -20.56 -1.70 6.12
CA TYR A 40 -21.58 -2.25 5.23
C TYR A 40 -21.10 -3.45 4.40
N LEU A 41 -19.79 -3.53 4.10
CA LEU A 41 -19.15 -4.63 3.36
C LEU A 41 -19.54 -6.05 3.86
N PRO A 42 -19.69 -6.34 5.17
CA PRO A 42 -20.14 -7.65 5.67
C PRO A 42 -21.55 -8.06 5.22
N HIS A 43 -22.38 -7.10 4.79
CA HIS A 43 -23.78 -7.33 4.40
C HIS A 43 -23.99 -7.41 2.89
N VAL A 44 -22.95 -7.18 2.08
CA VAL A 44 -23.00 -7.25 0.61
C VAL A 44 -22.45 -8.59 0.15
N VAL A 45 -23.34 -9.47 -0.32
CA VAL A 45 -23.04 -10.86 -0.73
C VAL A 45 -22.06 -10.95 -1.92
N THR A 46 -21.96 -9.89 -2.73
CA THR A 46 -21.03 -9.83 -3.87
C THR A 46 -19.61 -9.39 -3.50
N ASP A 47 -19.41 -8.81 -2.30
CA ASP A 47 -18.10 -8.34 -1.79
C ASP A 47 -17.59 -9.16 -0.60
N THR A 48 -18.24 -10.29 -0.32
CA THR A 48 -17.88 -11.19 0.79
C THR A 48 -16.46 -11.74 0.65
N ASP A 49 -15.98 -11.93 -0.59
CA ASP A 49 -14.59 -12.28 -0.88
C ASP A 49 -13.61 -11.13 -0.59
N SER A 50 -14.04 -9.88 -0.81
CA SER A 50 -13.26 -8.66 -0.69
C SER A 50 -13.15 -8.12 0.75
N ASN A 51 -13.98 -8.62 1.69
CA ASN A 51 -13.94 -8.19 3.09
C ASN A 51 -12.80 -8.86 3.87
N ILE A 52 -11.57 -8.51 3.52
CA ILE A 52 -10.35 -9.06 4.10
C ILE A 52 -10.32 -8.87 5.61
N GLY A 53 -10.78 -7.72 6.13
CA GLY A 53 -10.80 -7.42 7.57
C GLY A 53 -11.64 -8.40 8.39
N HIS A 54 -12.88 -8.65 7.95
CA HIS A 54 -13.76 -9.63 8.60
C HIS A 54 -13.18 -11.05 8.50
N ARG A 55 -12.66 -11.42 7.32
CA ARG A 55 -12.07 -12.75 7.08
C ARG A 55 -10.87 -13.01 7.97
N VAL A 56 -9.93 -12.06 8.04
CA VAL A 56 -8.75 -12.12 8.92
C VAL A 56 -9.18 -12.24 10.39
N THR A 57 -10.21 -11.50 10.80
CA THR A 57 -10.76 -11.61 12.16
C THR A 57 -11.27 -13.02 12.47
N GLY A 58 -12.01 -13.63 11.54
CA GLY A 58 -12.49 -15.02 11.67
C GLY A 58 -11.36 -16.04 11.74
N VAL A 59 -10.36 -15.89 10.87
CA VAL A 59 -9.12 -16.69 10.87
C VAL A 59 -8.42 -16.60 12.23
N ILE A 60 -8.21 -15.39 12.78
CA ILE A 60 -7.56 -15.21 14.09
C ILE A 60 -8.37 -15.88 15.20
N LYS A 61 -9.69 -15.69 15.23
CA LYS A 61 -10.57 -16.33 16.22
C LYS A 61 -10.47 -17.86 16.14
N ASN A 62 -10.48 -18.42 14.94
CA ASN A 62 -10.37 -19.86 14.72
C ASN A 62 -8.98 -20.41 15.09
N LEU A 63 -7.90 -19.66 14.82
CA LEU A 63 -6.55 -19.99 15.28
C LEU A 63 -6.47 -20.03 16.81
N ILE A 64 -6.97 -19.00 17.51
CA ILE A 64 -6.98 -18.93 18.98
C ILE A 64 -7.83 -20.06 19.57
N ALA A 65 -8.97 -20.38 18.94
CA ALA A 65 -9.84 -21.47 19.35
C ALA A 65 -9.28 -22.87 19.04
N GLY A 66 -8.13 -22.98 18.37
CA GLY A 66 -7.53 -24.26 18.00
C GLY A 66 -8.24 -24.97 16.83
N LYS A 67 -9.11 -24.27 16.09
CA LYS A 67 -9.89 -24.81 14.96
C LYS A 67 -9.10 -24.72 13.65
N PHE A 68 -7.98 -25.41 13.57
CA PHE A 68 -7.14 -25.46 12.36
C PHE A 68 -6.58 -26.86 12.14
N GLU A 69 -6.25 -27.16 10.88
CA GLU A 69 -5.61 -28.41 10.47
C GLU A 69 -4.12 -28.18 10.24
N LYS A 70 -3.26 -29.05 10.76
CA LYS A 70 -1.82 -29.02 10.47
C LYS A 70 -1.56 -29.80 9.19
N LEU A 71 -1.07 -29.12 8.15
CA LEU A 71 -0.78 -29.74 6.85
C LEU A 71 0.64 -30.30 6.76
N GLY A 72 1.52 -29.94 7.70
CA GLY A 72 2.91 -30.39 7.75
C GLY A 72 3.89 -29.23 7.95
N GLY A 73 5.03 -29.51 8.59
CA GLY A 73 6.00 -28.47 8.95
C GLY A 73 5.38 -27.38 9.83
N SER A 74 5.60 -26.12 9.46
CA SER A 74 5.03 -24.93 10.11
C SER A 74 3.75 -24.41 9.46
N MET A 75 3.16 -25.15 8.51
CA MET A 75 1.95 -24.73 7.80
C MET A 75 0.68 -25.25 8.45
N VAL A 76 -0.31 -24.38 8.57
CA VAL A 76 -1.66 -24.71 9.00
C VAL A 76 -2.71 -24.22 8.01
N LYS A 77 -3.82 -24.95 7.97
CA LYS A 77 -5.03 -24.59 7.25
C LYS A 77 -6.09 -24.17 8.24
N VAL A 78 -6.66 -22.98 8.06
CA VAL A 78 -7.71 -22.46 8.93
C VAL A 78 -8.82 -21.86 8.09
N SER A 79 -10.07 -22.12 8.45
CA SER A 79 -11.23 -21.52 7.79
C SER A 79 -11.50 -20.12 8.35
N ASP A 80 -11.96 -19.21 7.51
CA ASP A 80 -12.58 -17.95 7.97
C ASP A 80 -14.06 -18.15 8.37
N ASP A 81 -14.73 -17.07 8.75
CA ASP A 81 -16.15 -17.08 9.13
C ASP A 81 -17.09 -17.43 7.96
N TYR A 82 -16.62 -17.36 6.71
CA TYR A 82 -17.34 -17.76 5.50
C TYR A 82 -16.97 -19.17 5.01
N GLN A 83 -16.24 -19.95 5.83
CA GLN A 83 -15.77 -21.31 5.49
C GLN A 83 -14.74 -21.38 4.36
N ALA A 84 -14.14 -20.26 3.95
CA ALA A 84 -13.05 -20.30 2.99
C ALA A 84 -11.74 -20.69 3.69
N GLU A 85 -10.97 -21.57 3.06
CA GLU A 85 -9.74 -22.13 3.63
C GLU A 85 -8.52 -21.26 3.35
N HIS A 86 -7.77 -20.90 4.40
CA HIS A 86 -6.55 -20.10 4.34
C HIS A 86 -5.35 -20.92 4.80
N HIS A 87 -4.22 -20.76 4.10
CA HIS A 87 -2.97 -21.46 4.40
C HIS A 87 -1.99 -20.48 5.06
N ILE A 88 -1.65 -20.74 6.32
CA ILE A 88 -0.82 -19.84 7.12
C ILE A 88 0.45 -20.57 7.52
N SER A 89 1.59 -19.92 7.26
CA SER A 89 2.87 -20.35 7.77
C SER A 89 3.13 -19.72 9.13
N PHE A 90 3.46 -20.53 10.12
CA PHE A 90 3.98 -20.07 11.42
C PHE A 90 5.50 -19.85 11.40
N THR A 91 6.15 -19.99 10.25
CA THR A 91 7.56 -19.60 10.09
C THR A 91 7.69 -18.09 10.28
N SER A 92 8.77 -17.63 10.92
CA SER A 92 9.04 -16.20 11.00
C SER A 92 9.17 -15.61 9.59
N TRP A 93 8.75 -14.34 9.45
CA TRP A 93 8.86 -13.61 8.19
C TRP A 93 10.29 -13.69 7.61
N ASP A 94 11.30 -13.48 8.46
CA ASP A 94 12.70 -13.54 8.05
C ASP A 94 13.08 -14.91 7.50
N ALA A 95 12.61 -16.00 8.10
CA ALA A 95 12.91 -17.35 7.62
C ALA A 95 12.15 -17.71 6.33
N MET A 96 11.01 -17.06 6.05
CA MET A 96 10.29 -17.20 4.78
C MET A 96 10.94 -16.38 3.66
N VAL A 97 11.37 -15.15 3.96
CA VAL A 97 11.84 -14.18 2.97
C VAL A 97 13.32 -14.33 2.66
N LYS A 98 14.15 -14.71 3.63
CA LYS A 98 15.60 -14.84 3.44
C LYS A 98 15.99 -15.76 2.28
N PRO A 99 15.41 -16.97 2.10
CA PRO A 99 15.72 -17.80 0.94
C PRO A 99 15.38 -17.14 -0.40
N LEU A 100 14.29 -16.36 -0.45
CA LEU A 100 13.90 -15.59 -1.63
C LEU A 100 14.91 -14.48 -1.92
N CYS A 101 15.31 -13.74 -0.88
CA CYS A 101 16.33 -12.68 -0.97
C CYS A 101 17.72 -13.23 -1.33
N ASP A 102 18.10 -14.39 -0.81
CA ASP A 102 19.38 -15.04 -1.11
C ASP A 102 19.43 -15.50 -2.58
N LEU A 103 18.29 -15.91 -3.13
CA LEU A 103 18.16 -16.38 -4.51
C LEU A 103 18.09 -15.22 -5.51
N MET A 104 17.36 -14.15 -5.18
CA MET A 104 17.21 -12.95 -6.02
C MET A 104 18.34 -11.94 -5.83
N GLY A 105 19.05 -11.99 -4.71
CA GLY A 105 20.12 -11.06 -4.35
C GLY A 105 21.18 -10.91 -5.44
N PRO A 106 21.74 -12.00 -5.99
CA PRO A 106 22.70 -11.94 -7.08
C PRO A 106 22.15 -11.26 -8.35
N GLU A 107 20.89 -11.51 -8.72
CA GLU A 107 20.25 -10.88 -9.88
C GLU A 107 20.00 -9.38 -9.67
N ILE A 108 19.54 -8.99 -8.47
CA ILE A 108 19.32 -7.59 -8.10
C ILE A 108 20.64 -6.81 -8.13
N VAL A 109 21.70 -7.38 -7.54
CA VAL A 109 23.03 -6.76 -7.57
C VAL A 109 23.55 -6.68 -9.01
N GLY A 110 23.41 -7.74 -9.80
CA GLY A 110 23.84 -7.75 -11.20
C GLY A 110 23.11 -6.72 -12.07
N ALA A 111 21.79 -6.59 -11.91
CA ALA A 111 21.00 -5.58 -12.60
C ALA A 111 21.41 -4.15 -12.19
N ARG A 112 21.69 -3.94 -10.90
CA ARG A 112 22.14 -2.64 -10.38
C ARG A 112 23.53 -2.26 -10.90
N VAL A 113 24.46 -3.22 -10.96
CA VAL A 113 25.80 -3.00 -11.53
C VAL A 113 25.69 -2.60 -13.00
N LYS A 114 24.91 -3.33 -13.81
CA LYS A 114 24.68 -2.98 -15.22
C LYS A 114 24.09 -1.58 -15.40
N GLN A 115 23.16 -1.19 -14.53
CA GLN A 115 22.59 0.16 -14.57
C GLN A 115 23.67 1.22 -14.31
N LEU A 116 24.50 1.02 -13.29
CA LEU A 116 25.59 1.93 -12.95
C LEU A 116 26.65 2.01 -14.05
N GLU A 117 26.98 0.88 -14.70
CA GLU A 117 27.90 0.85 -15.84
C GLU A 117 27.37 1.70 -17.01
N ASN A 118 26.07 1.60 -17.32
CA ASN A 118 25.43 2.40 -18.35
C ASN A 118 25.39 3.90 -18.00
N GLU A 119 25.16 4.25 -16.73
CA GLU A 119 25.18 5.64 -16.25
C GLU A 119 26.60 6.23 -16.36
N VAL A 120 27.63 5.47 -15.97
CA VAL A 120 29.03 5.89 -16.11
C VAL A 120 29.41 6.10 -17.57
N GLU A 121 29.00 5.20 -18.46
CA GLU A 121 29.31 5.31 -19.88
C GLU A 121 28.62 6.53 -20.52
N SER A 122 27.35 6.77 -20.16
CA SER A 122 26.62 7.98 -20.57
C SER A 122 27.32 9.26 -20.09
N LEU A 123 27.76 9.29 -18.83
CA LEU A 123 28.48 10.43 -18.27
C LEU A 123 29.84 10.66 -18.94
N LYS A 124 30.58 9.59 -19.28
CA LYS A 124 31.83 9.71 -20.06
C LYS A 124 31.59 10.30 -21.44
N GLN A 125 30.57 9.84 -22.16
CA GLN A 125 30.21 10.37 -23.47
C GLN A 125 29.79 11.84 -23.39
N GLN A 126 29.03 12.21 -22.36
CA GLN A 126 28.66 13.61 -22.10
C GLN A 126 29.90 14.47 -21.82
N LEU A 127 30.83 13.99 -20.98
CA LEU A 127 32.08 14.70 -20.69
C LEU A 127 32.94 14.88 -21.94
N GLU A 128 33.11 13.84 -22.75
CA GLU A 128 33.85 13.92 -24.02
C GLU A 128 33.21 14.90 -24.99
N SER A 129 31.87 14.90 -25.09
CA SER A 129 31.15 15.84 -25.94
C SER A 129 31.28 17.29 -25.47
N ALA A 130 31.37 17.51 -24.15
CA ALA A 130 31.57 18.82 -23.55
C ALA A 130 33.00 19.32 -23.71
N TRP A 131 34.00 18.43 -23.70
CA TRP A 131 35.42 18.73 -23.95
C TRP A 131 35.75 18.96 -25.43
N ARG A 132 34.92 18.45 -26.36
CA ARG A 132 35.07 18.68 -27.81
C ARG A 132 34.38 19.97 -28.31
N ARG A 133 33.82 20.79 -27.42
CA ARG A 133 33.39 22.17 -27.67
C ARG A 133 34.44 23.14 -27.13
#